data_AF-A0A9N9ARJ0-F1
#
_entry.id   AF-A0A9N9ARJ0-F1
#
_cell.length_a   1.000
_cell.length_b   1.000
_cell.length_c   1.000
_cell.angle_alpha   90.00
_cell.angle_beta   90.00
_cell.angle_gamma   90.00
#
_symmetry.space_group_name_H-M   'P 1'
#
loop_
_entity.id
_entity.type
_entity.pdbx_description
1 polymer ?
#
loop_
_entity_poly.entity_id
_entity_poly.type
_entity_poly.pdbx_seq_one_letter_code
_entity_poly.pdbx_strand_id
1 'polypeptide(L)'
;MGTGDSFLYSFASKSSRDGKLARVTETENIYAVSYSTNNGPCFGFGWDLAIKNDHIIRYTASSYSGNKFLPSNNRHLEDYEVFQVIKN
;
A
#
# COMPACT_ATOMS: atom_id res chain seq x y z
N MET A 1 11.35 12.83 6.03
CA MET A 1 10.19 12.86 5.12
C MET A 1 8.99 12.39 5.91
N GLY A 2 7.95 13.21 6.04
CA GLY A 2 6.76 12.84 6.80
C GLY A 2 6.00 11.71 6.11
N THR A 3 5.63 10.68 6.87
CA THR A 3 4.86 9.52 6.38
C THR A 3 3.36 9.81 6.26
N GLY A 4 2.87 10.91 6.85
CA GLY A 4 1.44 11.23 6.96
C GLY A 4 0.71 11.48 5.63
N ASP A 5 1.43 11.91 4.60
CA ASP A 5 0.84 12.11 3.26
C ASP A 5 0.67 10.81 2.47
N SER A 6 1.27 9.70 2.94
CA SER A 6 1.17 8.42 2.25
C SER A 6 -0.22 7.82 2.40
N PHE A 7 -0.72 7.24 1.31
CA PHE A 7 -2.02 6.57 1.29
C PHE A 7 -1.98 5.32 0.42
N LEU A 8 -2.84 4.37 0.74
CA LEU A 8 -3.21 3.27 -0.15
C LEU A 8 -4.56 3.59 -0.77
N TYR A 9 -4.71 3.28 -2.05
CA TYR A 9 -5.94 3.50 -2.80
C TYR A 9 -6.29 2.27 -3.61
N SER A 10 -7.58 1.96 -3.70
CA SER A 10 -8.11 0.94 -4.60
C SER A 10 -9.31 1.47 -5.36
N PHE A 11 -9.36 1.16 -6.64
CA PHE A 11 -10.56 1.31 -7.45
C PHE A 11 -11.61 0.29 -7.02
N ALA A 12 -12.86 0.73 -6.80
CA ALA A 12 -13.99 -0.17 -6.51
C ALA A 12 -14.66 -0.70 -7.78
N SER A 13 -14.43 -0.01 -8.90
CA SER A 13 -14.87 -0.36 -10.26
C SER A 13 -13.91 0.30 -11.26
N LYS A 14 -14.20 0.27 -12.56
CA LYS A 14 -13.43 1.05 -13.55
C LYS A 14 -13.53 2.58 -13.35
N SER A 15 -14.32 3.04 -12.38
CA SER A 15 -14.47 4.46 -12.01
C SER A 15 -13.74 4.77 -10.69
N SER A 16 -13.09 5.93 -10.64
CA SER A 16 -12.45 6.46 -9.43
C SER A 16 -13.42 7.05 -8.40
N ARG A 17 -14.69 7.28 -8.78
CA ARG A 17 -15.68 7.99 -7.95
C ARG A 17 -15.98 7.26 -6.63
N ASP A 18 -15.91 5.93 -6.64
CA ASP A 18 -16.24 5.09 -5.48
C ASP A 18 -15.01 4.44 -4.86
N GLY A 19 -13.82 4.95 -5.18
CA GLY A 19 -12.55 4.41 -4.69
C GLY A 19 -12.46 4.40 -3.17
N LYS A 20 -11.65 3.48 -2.67
CA LYS A 20 -11.37 3.34 -1.23
C LYS A 20 -9.97 3.81 -0.95
N LEU A 21 -9.80 4.57 0.14
CA LEU A 21 -8.54 5.18 0.54
C LEU A 21 -8.25 4.87 2.01
N ALA A 22 -7.02 4.50 2.30
CA ALA A 22 -6.49 4.33 3.65
C ALA A 22 -5.27 5.26 3.81
N ARG A 23 -5.22 6.02 4.90
CA ARG A 23 -4.08 6.89 5.22
C ARG A 23 -3.22 6.28 6.31
N VAL A 24 -1.94 6.62 6.29
CA VAL A 24 -1.05 6.32 7.41
C VAL A 24 -1.60 6.95 8.69
N THR A 25 -1.64 6.18 9.78
CA THR A 25 -1.93 6.74 11.10
C THR A 25 -0.68 7.35 11.71
N GLU A 26 -0.82 8.45 12.44
CA GLU A 26 0.31 9.09 13.14
C GLU A 26 0.47 8.51 14.56
N THR A 27 0.64 7.19 14.68
CA THR A 27 1.06 6.59 15.95
C THR A 27 2.57 6.36 15.95
N GLU A 28 3.18 6.27 17.13
CA GLU A 28 4.62 6.07 17.24
C GLU A 28 5.04 4.74 16.57
N ASN A 29 6.19 4.74 15.87
CA ASN A 29 6.83 3.58 15.23
C ASN A 29 6.16 2.96 13.99
N ILE A 30 5.34 3.70 13.24
CA ILE A 30 4.80 3.22 11.95
C ILE A 30 5.44 3.87 10.72
N TYR A 31 5.91 3.01 9.81
CA TYR A 31 6.54 3.39 8.55
C TYR A 31 5.53 3.28 7.41
N ALA A 32 5.41 4.32 6.58
CA ALA A 32 4.58 4.29 5.36
C ALA A 32 5.10 3.27 4.33
N VAL A 33 6.42 3.16 4.24
CA VAL A 33 7.14 2.26 3.33
C VAL A 33 8.10 1.45 4.19
N SER A 34 8.14 0.14 3.98
CA SER A 34 9.07 -0.76 4.63
C SER A 34 9.95 -1.46 3.59
N TYR A 35 11.09 -1.95 4.04
CA TYR A 35 12.04 -2.65 3.18
C TYR A 35 12.14 -4.12 3.61
N SER A 36 12.21 -5.01 2.63
CA SER A 36 12.49 -6.42 2.84
C SER A 36 13.46 -6.90 1.77
N THR A 37 14.49 -7.64 2.17
CA THR A 37 15.53 -8.14 1.25
C THR A 37 15.01 -9.20 0.26
N ASN A 38 13.91 -9.88 0.60
CA ASN A 38 13.38 -11.01 -0.16
C ASN A 38 12.04 -10.70 -0.84
N ASN A 39 11.54 -9.47 -0.74
CA ASN A 39 10.25 -9.07 -1.30
C ASN A 39 10.43 -7.80 -2.12
N GLY A 40 9.44 -7.52 -2.97
CA GLY A 40 9.34 -6.27 -3.69
C GLY A 40 8.92 -5.11 -2.76
N PRO A 41 8.40 -4.02 -3.34
CA PRO A 41 7.93 -2.87 -2.57
C PRO A 41 6.95 -3.29 -1.47
N CYS A 42 7.18 -2.79 -0.26
CA CYS A 42 6.35 -3.03 0.91
C CYS A 42 5.84 -1.69 1.46
N PHE A 43 4.54 -1.59 1.66
CA PHE A 43 3.87 -0.41 2.22
C PHE A 43 3.32 -0.78 3.59
N GLY A 44 3.67 0.02 4.59
CA GLY A 44 3.32 -0.20 5.99
C GLY A 44 4.38 -1.04 6.72
N PHE A 45 4.56 -0.76 8.01
CA PHE A 45 5.44 -1.53 8.90
C PHE A 45 5.04 -3.02 8.95
N GLY A 46 3.73 -3.31 8.96
CA GLY A 46 3.19 -4.67 8.99
C GLY A 46 3.04 -5.32 7.61
N TRP A 47 3.58 -4.69 6.57
CA TRP A 47 3.38 -5.09 5.18
C TRP A 47 1.88 -5.14 4.86
N ASP A 48 1.22 -4.02 5.14
CA ASP A 48 -0.20 -3.76 4.87
C ASP A 48 -0.53 -4.04 3.40
N LEU A 49 0.41 -3.71 2.50
CA LEU A 49 0.43 -4.10 1.09
C LEU A 49 1.88 -4.39 0.68
N ALA A 50 2.14 -5.57 0.13
CA ALA A 50 3.48 -5.92 -0.37
C ALA A 50 3.39 -6.70 -1.67
N ILE A 51 4.47 -6.65 -2.46
CA ILE A 51 4.66 -7.50 -3.63
C ILE A 51 5.68 -8.59 -3.29
N LYS A 52 5.33 -9.85 -3.54
CA LYS A 52 6.20 -11.01 -3.30
C LYS A 52 5.92 -12.10 -4.32
N ASN A 53 6.95 -12.63 -4.98
CA ASN A 53 6.84 -13.74 -5.93
C ASN A 53 5.69 -13.51 -6.94
N ASP A 54 5.66 -12.35 -7.57
CA ASP A 54 4.62 -11.95 -8.54
C ASP A 54 3.19 -11.91 -7.98
N HIS A 55 3.05 -11.77 -6.66
CA HIS A 55 1.76 -11.62 -6.00
C HIS A 55 1.71 -10.36 -5.15
N ILE A 56 0.56 -9.69 -5.18
CA ILE A 56 0.13 -8.72 -4.19
C ILE A 56 -0.36 -9.48 -2.97
N ILE A 57 0.22 -9.16 -1.81
CA ILE A 57 -0.06 -9.80 -0.53
C ILE A 57 -0.30 -8.78 0.58
N ARG A 58 -0.94 -9.23 1.65
CA ARG A 58 -1.21 -8.46 2.87
C ARG A 58 -0.91 -9.32 4.08
N TYR A 59 -0.11 -8.82 5.02
CA TYR A 59 0.21 -9.52 6.26
C TYR A 59 -0.55 -8.96 7.46
N THR A 60 -0.09 -7.84 8.02
CA THR A 60 -0.70 -7.22 9.19
C THR A 60 -1.01 -5.76 8.88
N ALA A 61 -2.28 -5.38 8.96
CA ALA A 61 -2.70 -4.00 8.79
C ALA A 61 -2.33 -3.18 10.04
N SER A 62 -1.16 -2.54 10.02
CA SER A 62 -0.66 -1.80 11.18
C SER A 62 -0.45 -0.31 10.92
N SER A 63 -0.18 0.09 9.68
CA SER A 63 0.22 1.47 9.38
C SER A 63 -0.86 2.27 8.67
N TYR A 64 -1.67 1.62 7.82
CA TYR A 64 -2.73 2.27 7.05
C TYR A 64 -4.09 1.91 7.63
N SER A 65 -4.68 2.83 8.42
CA SER A 65 -6.03 2.62 8.96
C SER A 65 -7.08 2.55 7.85
N GLY A 66 -8.06 1.65 8.00
CA GLY A 66 -9.14 1.50 7.03
C GLY A 66 -8.79 0.67 5.78
N ASN A 67 -7.63 0.02 5.74
CA ASN A 67 -7.17 -0.81 4.60
C ASN A 67 -7.94 -2.13 4.38
N LYS A 68 -9.14 -2.29 4.95
CA LYS A 68 -9.96 -3.52 4.83
C LYS A 68 -10.41 -3.82 3.39
N PHE A 69 -10.30 -2.84 2.49
CA PHE A 69 -10.59 -2.99 1.07
C PHE A 69 -9.47 -3.69 0.29
N LEU A 70 -8.28 -3.83 0.88
CA LEU A 70 -7.20 -4.60 0.27
C LEU A 70 -7.57 -6.08 0.20
N PRO A 71 -7.09 -6.81 -0.82
CA PRO A 71 -7.40 -8.23 -0.95
C PRO A 71 -6.91 -9.01 0.27
N SER A 72 -7.80 -9.86 0.82
CA SER A 72 -7.50 -10.74 1.96
C SER A 72 -6.70 -11.98 1.54
N ASN A 73 -6.67 -12.28 0.25
CA ASN A 73 -5.95 -13.38 -0.35
C ASN A 73 -4.89 -12.86 -1.34
N ASN A 74 -3.84 -13.64 -1.58
CA ASN A 74 -2.82 -13.30 -2.56
C ASN A 74 -3.46 -13.12 -3.94
N ARG A 75 -3.06 -12.07 -4.66
CA ARG A 75 -3.49 -11.78 -6.03
C ARG A 75 -2.29 -11.75 -6.94
N HIS A 76 -2.38 -12.42 -8.09
CA HIS A 76 -1.34 -12.35 -9.10
C HIS A 76 -1.16 -10.90 -9.58
N LEU A 77 0.09 -10.46 -9.69
CA LEU A 77 0.47 -9.15 -10.22
C LEU A 77 0.72 -9.29 -11.72
N GLU A 78 -0.07 -8.61 -12.54
CA GLU A 78 0.11 -8.62 -14.00
C GLU A 78 1.15 -7.58 -14.43
N ASP A 79 1.11 -6.38 -13.85
CA ASP A 79 2.01 -5.27 -14.16
C ASP A 79 2.11 -4.31 -12.97
N TYR A 80 3.19 -3.51 -12.90
CA TYR A 80 3.33 -2.42 -11.94
C TYR A 80 4.07 -1.22 -12.53
N GLU A 81 3.56 -0.02 -12.24
CA GLU A 81 4.11 1.24 -12.74
C GLU A 81 4.45 2.17 -11.57
N VAL A 82 5.54 2.94 -11.72
CA VAL A 82 5.97 3.94 -10.73
C VAL A 82 6.02 5.30 -11.39
N PHE A 83 5.26 6.25 -10.86
CA PHE A 83 5.16 7.61 -11.36
C PHE A 83 5.77 8.60 -10.38
N GLN A 84 6.54 9.56 -10.90
CA GLN A 84 7.07 10.68 -10.13
C GLN A 84 6.53 12.00 -10.71
N VAL A 85 5.97 12.85 -9.85
CA VAL A 85 5.57 14.20 -10.22
C VAL A 85 6.77 15.14 -10.02
N ILE A 86 7.25 15.75 -11.09
CA ILE A 86 8.31 16.76 -11.06
C ILE A 86 7.63 18.14 -11.09
N LYS A 87 7.83 18.94 -10.03
CA LYS A 87 7.41 20.35 -10.04
C LYS A 87 8.53 21.16 -10.70
N ASN A 88 8.16 21.96 -11.69
CA ASN A 88 9.03 22.95 -12.30
C ASN A 88 9.07 24.24 -11.46
#